data_AF-A0A7S2K1Y5-F1
#
_entry.id   AF-A0A7S2K1Y5-F1
#
_cell.length_a   1.000
_cell.length_b   1.000
_cell.length_c   1.000
_cell.angle_alpha   90.00
_cell.angle_beta   90.00
_cell.angle_gamma   90.00
#
_symmetry.space_group_name_H-M   'P 1'
#
loop_
_entity.id
_entity.type
_entity.pdbx_description
1 polymer ?
#
loop_
_entity_poly.entity_id
_entity_poly.type
_entity_poly.pdbx_seq_one_letter_code
_entity_poly.pdbx_strand_id
1 'polypeptide(L)'
;MAGTESSNLMVITLENVQKLSVFQLRQELIARGEFLPNVYQGTINYQVLLARMVQILHDEKEAKDEAQSRKLEMERKDKILSLEQEKADRKAAALERSRCRQANKAYFESKHKGNVQMKDEEEKRAKSSNLDENATTDNNFSETNSDSGNIDIKALDPFALPFRSKIGGRSG
;
A
#
# COMPACT_ATOMS: atom_id res chain seq x y z
N MET A 1 -26.22 -15.03 -38.99
CA MET A 1 -25.86 -14.14 -37.87
C MET A 1 -25.30 -12.87 -38.48
N ALA A 2 -26.11 -11.82 -38.54
CA ALA A 2 -25.73 -10.56 -39.17
C ALA A 2 -25.06 -9.67 -38.13
N GLY A 3 -23.77 -9.40 -38.32
CA GLY A 3 -23.07 -8.32 -37.62
C GLY A 3 -23.58 -6.99 -38.16
N THR A 4 -24.35 -6.27 -37.37
CA THR A 4 -24.61 -4.85 -37.62
C THR A 4 -23.50 -4.06 -36.97
N GLU A 5 -22.58 -3.61 -37.81
CA GLU A 5 -21.52 -2.66 -37.46
C GLU A 5 -22.17 -1.38 -36.93
N SER A 6 -21.92 -1.11 -35.65
CA SER A 6 -22.30 0.10 -34.94
C SER A 6 -21.70 1.33 -35.64
N SER A 7 -22.49 1.98 -36.48
CA SER A 7 -22.23 3.32 -36.99
C SER A 7 -21.95 4.26 -35.82
N ASN A 8 -20.72 4.78 -35.75
CA ASN A 8 -20.23 5.86 -34.86
C ASN A 8 -21.28 6.39 -33.87
N LEU A 9 -21.50 5.65 -32.78
CA LEU A 9 -22.37 6.10 -31.71
C LEU A 9 -21.67 7.26 -31.01
N MET A 10 -22.20 8.47 -31.17
CA MET A 10 -21.98 9.49 -30.16
C MET A 10 -22.29 8.85 -28.81
N VAL A 11 -21.30 8.78 -27.92
CA VAL A 11 -21.54 8.27 -26.57
C VAL A 11 -22.50 9.25 -25.89
N ILE A 12 -23.74 8.80 -25.72
CA ILE A 12 -24.76 9.61 -25.07
C ILE A 12 -24.50 9.59 -23.58
N THR A 13 -24.24 10.77 -23.04
CA THR A 13 -24.04 11.03 -21.62
C THR A 13 -25.16 11.94 -21.11
N LEU A 14 -25.32 12.01 -19.78
CA LEU A 14 -26.27 12.92 -19.13
C LEU A 14 -26.08 14.40 -19.54
N GLU A 15 -24.86 14.79 -19.91
CA GLU A 15 -24.52 16.15 -20.33
C GLU A 15 -24.95 16.45 -21.78
N ASN A 16 -25.02 15.42 -22.61
CA ASN A 16 -25.27 15.57 -24.05
C ASN A 16 -26.71 15.21 -24.43
N VAL A 17 -27.44 14.47 -23.58
CA VAL A 17 -28.78 13.96 -23.88
C VAL A 17 -29.80 15.04 -24.25
N GLN A 18 -29.68 16.23 -23.67
CA GLN A 18 -30.59 17.37 -23.93
C GLN A 18 -30.36 18.05 -25.28
N LYS A 19 -29.19 17.83 -25.90
CA LYS A 19 -28.85 18.39 -27.22
C LYS A 19 -29.34 17.51 -28.36
N LEU A 20 -29.85 16.32 -28.04
CA LEU A 20 -30.30 15.35 -29.02
C LEU A 20 -31.66 15.73 -29.61
N SER A 21 -31.80 15.51 -30.90
CA SER A 21 -33.09 15.63 -31.58
C SER A 21 -34.03 14.49 -31.17
N VAL A 22 -35.34 14.72 -31.35
CA VAL A 22 -36.39 13.69 -31.16
C VAL A 22 -36.07 12.40 -31.90
N PHE A 23 -35.57 12.51 -33.13
CA PHE A 23 -35.19 11.35 -33.95
C PHE A 23 -34.05 10.56 -33.32
N GLN A 24 -32.98 11.25 -32.87
CA GLN A 24 -31.83 10.61 -32.22
C GLN A 24 -32.24 9.91 -30.91
N LEU A 25 -33.03 10.57 -30.06
CA LEU A 25 -33.54 9.96 -28.83
C LEU A 25 -34.36 8.70 -29.11
N ARG A 26 -35.20 8.73 -30.15
CA ARG A 26 -36.01 7.58 -30.53
C ARG A 26 -35.14 6.41 -31.02
N GLN A 27 -34.15 6.67 -31.87
CA GLN A 27 -33.24 5.62 -32.36
C GLN A 27 -32.48 4.95 -31.21
N GLU A 28 -32.05 5.75 -30.24
CA GLU A 28 -31.29 5.26 -29.09
C GLU A 28 -32.14 4.47 -28.11
N LEU A 29 -33.37 4.91 -27.85
CA LEU A 29 -34.30 4.14 -27.03
C LEU A 29 -34.69 2.81 -27.71
N ILE A 30 -34.78 2.79 -29.04
CA ILE A 30 -34.98 1.55 -29.81
C ILE A 30 -33.75 0.66 -29.71
N ALA A 31 -32.54 1.21 -29.86
CA ALA A 31 -31.28 0.48 -29.75
C ALA A 31 -31.10 -0.14 -28.35
N ARG A 32 -31.59 0.53 -27.31
CA ARG A 32 -31.61 0.03 -25.92
C ARG A 32 -32.78 -0.92 -25.62
N GLY A 33 -33.70 -1.13 -26.56
CA GLY A 33 -34.87 -2.00 -26.40
C GLY A 33 -35.99 -1.42 -25.53
N GLU A 34 -35.88 -0.15 -25.14
CA GLU A 34 -36.79 0.55 -24.23
C GLU A 34 -37.97 1.20 -24.96
N PHE A 35 -37.88 1.29 -26.29
CA PHE A 35 -38.94 1.80 -27.14
C PHE A 35 -39.26 0.81 -28.25
N LEU A 36 -40.47 0.24 -28.21
CA LEU A 36 -40.97 -0.67 -29.23
C LEU A 36 -41.85 0.12 -30.23
N PRO A 37 -41.42 0.30 -31.50
CA PRO A 37 -42.17 1.07 -32.49
C PRO A 37 -43.58 0.54 -32.74
N ASN A 38 -43.78 -0.76 -32.53
CA ASN A 38 -45.02 -1.46 -32.87
C ASN A 38 -46.09 -1.36 -31.77
N VAL A 39 -45.72 -0.90 -30.57
CA VAL A 39 -46.62 -0.81 -29.41
C VAL A 39 -47.17 0.62 -29.23
N TYR A 40 -46.43 1.62 -29.69
CA TYR A 40 -46.79 3.02 -29.51
C TYR A 40 -47.65 3.56 -30.67
N GLN A 41 -48.95 3.68 -30.46
CA GLN A 41 -49.88 4.36 -31.37
C GLN A 41 -50.24 5.74 -30.78
N GLY A 42 -49.41 6.75 -31.05
CA GLY A 42 -49.65 8.13 -30.57
C GLY A 42 -48.58 9.13 -31.00
N THR A 43 -48.82 10.41 -30.71
CA THR A 43 -47.82 11.48 -30.91
C THR A 43 -46.75 11.40 -29.83
N ILE A 44 -45.51 11.20 -30.25
CA ILE A 44 -44.37 11.08 -29.36
C ILE A 44 -43.88 12.48 -29.01
N ASN A 45 -44.02 12.88 -27.74
CA ASN A 45 -43.51 14.14 -27.23
C ASN A 45 -42.00 14.03 -26.90
N TYR A 46 -41.21 15.02 -27.31
CA TYR A 46 -39.79 15.13 -26.97
C TYR A 46 -39.51 14.98 -25.48
N GLN A 47 -40.30 15.63 -24.63
CA GLN A 47 -40.10 15.61 -23.18
C GLN A 47 -40.23 14.21 -22.59
N VAL A 48 -41.12 13.37 -23.14
CA VAL A 48 -41.33 11.99 -22.69
C VAL A 48 -40.12 11.12 -23.04
N LEU A 49 -39.62 11.25 -24.28
CA LEU A 49 -38.40 10.53 -24.70
C LEU A 49 -37.18 10.96 -23.89
N LEU A 50 -37.04 12.27 -23.67
CA LEU A 50 -35.93 12.81 -22.90
C LEU A 50 -35.97 12.32 -21.45
N ALA A 51 -37.13 12.39 -20.79
CA ALA A 51 -37.28 11.92 -19.43
C ALA A 51 -36.94 10.43 -19.30
N ARG A 52 -37.40 9.60 -20.26
CA ARG A 52 -37.06 8.17 -20.27
C ARG A 52 -35.57 7.93 -20.47
N MET A 53 -34.94 8.64 -21.40
CA MET A 53 -33.50 8.52 -21.65
C MET A 53 -32.67 8.95 -20.44
N VAL A 54 -33.04 10.07 -19.80
CA VAL A 54 -32.37 10.55 -18.58
C VAL A 54 -32.47 9.51 -17.46
N GLN A 55 -33.63 8.89 -17.28
CA GLN A 55 -33.80 7.83 -16.28
C GLN A 55 -32.84 6.67 -16.55
N ILE A 56 -32.79 6.16 -17.77
CA ILE A 56 -31.91 5.04 -18.14
C ILE A 56 -30.43 5.40 -17.89
N LEU A 57 -30.01 6.61 -18.26
CA LEU A 57 -28.64 7.05 -18.03
C LEU A 57 -28.31 7.20 -16.54
N HIS A 58 -29.30 7.56 -15.72
CA HIS A 58 -29.14 7.60 -14.27
C HIS A 58 -28.96 6.19 -13.69
N ASP A 59 -29.83 5.26 -14.07
CA ASP A 59 -29.79 3.86 -13.63
C ASP A 59 -28.46 3.20 -14.05
N GLU A 60 -27.98 3.47 -15.28
CA GLU A 60 -26.68 2.99 -15.76
C GLU A 60 -25.50 3.58 -14.99
N LYS A 61 -25.60 4.85 -14.58
CA LYS A 61 -24.56 5.51 -13.79
C LYS A 61 -24.53 4.91 -12.37
N GLU A 62 -25.68 4.78 -11.73
CA GLU A 62 -25.78 4.16 -10.41
C GLU A 62 -25.25 2.73 -10.41
N ALA A 63 -25.60 1.93 -11.42
CA ALA A 63 -25.08 0.56 -11.57
C ALA A 63 -23.55 0.52 -11.73
N LYS A 64 -22.97 1.48 -12.46
CA LYS A 64 -21.52 1.61 -12.61
C LYS A 64 -20.85 2.02 -11.31
N ASP A 65 -21.40 3.01 -10.61
CA ASP A 65 -20.88 3.52 -9.36
C ASP A 65 -20.94 2.43 -8.27
N GLU A 66 -22.02 1.65 -8.22
CA GLU A 66 -22.17 0.51 -7.31
C GLU A 66 -21.20 -0.64 -7.67
N ALA A 67 -21.00 -0.94 -8.95
CA ALA A 67 -20.01 -1.94 -9.35
C ALA A 67 -18.58 -1.51 -8.98
N GLN A 68 -18.27 -0.22 -9.09
CA GLN A 68 -16.96 0.33 -8.68
C GLN A 68 -16.78 0.29 -7.16
N SER A 69 -17.79 0.68 -6.38
CA SER A 69 -17.72 0.64 -4.92
C SER A 69 -17.51 -0.79 -4.42
N ARG A 70 -18.25 -1.77 -4.95
CA ARG A 70 -18.09 -3.19 -4.62
C ARG A 70 -16.69 -3.71 -4.95
N LYS A 71 -16.10 -3.33 -6.08
CA LYS A 71 -14.72 -3.69 -6.44
C LYS A 71 -13.71 -3.14 -5.44
N LEU A 72 -13.82 -1.85 -5.10
CA LEU A 72 -12.92 -1.22 -4.13
C LEU A 72 -13.06 -1.85 -2.73
N GLU A 73 -14.26 -2.25 -2.33
CA GLU A 73 -14.47 -2.96 -1.07
C GLU A 73 -13.84 -4.34 -1.05
N MET A 74 -13.96 -5.12 -2.14
CA MET A 74 -13.28 -6.42 -2.26
C MET A 74 -11.76 -6.25 -2.20
N GLU A 75 -11.20 -5.33 -2.98
CA GLU A 75 -9.76 -5.06 -2.95
C GLU A 75 -9.26 -4.63 -1.57
N ARG A 76 -10.06 -3.87 -0.81
CA ARG A 76 -9.73 -3.49 0.57
C ARG A 76 -9.74 -4.71 1.50
N LYS A 77 -10.75 -5.58 1.40
CA LYS A 77 -10.84 -6.80 2.20
C LYS A 77 -9.66 -7.73 1.92
N ASP A 78 -9.29 -7.92 0.65
CA ASP A 78 -8.16 -8.76 0.26
C ASP A 78 -6.83 -8.24 0.80
N LYS A 79 -6.63 -6.92 0.74
CA LYS A 79 -5.43 -6.28 1.34
C LYS A 79 -5.38 -6.48 2.86
N ILE A 80 -6.51 -6.33 3.55
CA ILE A 80 -6.57 -6.53 5.00
C ILE A 80 -6.22 -7.99 5.35
N LEU A 81 -6.83 -8.96 4.65
CA LEU A 81 -6.57 -10.39 4.87
C LEU A 81 -5.10 -10.74 4.62
N SER A 82 -4.49 -10.21 3.56
CA SER A 82 -3.07 -10.43 3.27
C SER A 82 -2.16 -9.87 4.38
N LEU A 83 -2.47 -8.67 4.89
CA LEU A 83 -1.70 -8.07 6.00
C LEU A 83 -1.87 -8.83 7.31
N GLU A 84 -3.06 -9.40 7.57
CA GLU A 84 -3.31 -10.23 8.74
C GLU A 84 -2.54 -11.56 8.67
N GLN A 85 -2.51 -12.21 7.51
CA GLN A 85 -1.70 -13.40 7.26
C GLN A 85 -0.21 -13.10 7.46
N GLU A 86 0.30 -12.01 6.87
CA GLU A 86 1.71 -11.64 7.02
C GLU A 86 2.07 -11.37 8.50
N LYS A 87 1.19 -10.72 9.26
CA LYS A 87 1.38 -10.51 10.70
C LYS A 87 1.39 -11.84 11.46
N ALA A 88 0.50 -12.77 11.12
CA ALA A 88 0.46 -14.09 11.73
C ALA A 88 1.75 -14.88 11.45
N ASP A 89 2.23 -14.87 10.21
CA ASP A 89 3.46 -15.55 9.80
C ASP A 89 4.69 -14.96 10.49
N ARG A 90 4.79 -13.63 10.56
CA ARG A 90 5.87 -12.96 11.30
C ARG A 90 5.86 -13.34 12.79
N LYS A 91 4.67 -13.44 13.38
CA LYS A 91 4.51 -13.83 14.79
C LYS A 91 4.88 -15.30 15.00
N ALA A 92 4.46 -16.19 14.11
CA ALA A 92 4.81 -17.61 14.13
C ALA A 92 6.33 -17.80 14.01
N ALA A 93 6.98 -17.14 13.04
CA ALA A 93 8.42 -17.19 12.85
C ALA A 93 9.19 -16.64 14.07
N ALA A 94 8.69 -15.59 14.72
CA ALA A 94 9.30 -15.07 15.95
C ALA A 94 9.20 -16.06 17.12
N LEU A 95 8.06 -16.71 17.28
CA LEU A 95 7.85 -17.75 18.30
C LEU A 95 8.75 -18.97 18.05
N GLU A 96 8.86 -19.41 16.80
CA GLU A 96 9.73 -20.52 16.43
C GLU A 96 11.22 -20.20 16.69
N ARG A 97 11.67 -19.00 16.30
CA ARG A 97 13.02 -18.52 16.65
C ARG A 97 13.25 -18.50 18.15
N SER A 98 12.26 -18.12 18.96
CA SER A 98 12.35 -18.15 20.42
C SER A 98 12.42 -19.58 20.95
N ARG A 99 11.59 -20.48 20.43
CA ARG A 99 11.59 -21.90 20.80
C ARG A 99 12.92 -22.57 20.49
N CYS A 100 13.52 -22.29 19.33
CA CYS A 100 14.85 -22.79 18.97
C CYS A 100 15.95 -22.27 19.91
N ARG A 101 15.84 -21.03 20.41
CA ARG A 101 16.77 -20.51 21.43
C ARG A 101 16.61 -21.25 22.75
N GLN A 102 15.38 -21.40 23.22
CA GLN A 102 15.10 -22.11 24.48
C GLN A 102 15.59 -23.56 24.44
N ALA A 103 15.47 -24.22 23.28
CA ALA A 103 15.99 -25.57 23.08
C ALA A 103 17.52 -25.63 23.03
N ASN A 104 18.20 -24.56 22.60
CA ASN A 104 19.66 -24.53 22.46
C ASN A 104 20.35 -23.88 23.67
N LYS A 105 20.74 -24.71 24.63
CA LYS A 105 21.43 -24.28 25.87
C LYS A 105 22.77 -23.55 25.60
N ALA A 106 23.48 -23.94 24.54
CA ALA A 106 24.77 -23.34 24.16
C ALA A 106 24.64 -21.87 23.69
N TYR A 107 23.47 -21.48 23.17
CA TYR A 107 23.18 -20.08 22.79
C TYR A 107 23.21 -19.14 24.01
N PHE A 108 22.64 -19.56 25.14
CA PHE A 108 22.64 -18.75 26.35
C PHE A 108 24.02 -18.66 27.01
N GLU A 109 24.76 -19.77 27.01
CA GLU A 109 26.11 -19.81 27.58
C GLU A 109 27.09 -18.91 26.80
N SER A 110 27.00 -18.90 25.46
CA SER A 110 27.81 -18.01 24.62
C SER A 110 27.45 -16.53 24.78
N LYS A 111 26.16 -16.16 24.79
CA LYS A 111 25.73 -14.78 25.05
C LYS A 111 26.13 -14.31 26.46
N HIS A 112 26.05 -15.18 27.47
CA HIS A 112 26.50 -14.84 28.83
C HIS A 112 28.01 -14.57 28.86
N LYS A 113 28.83 -15.44 28.26
CA LYS A 113 30.29 -15.23 28.18
C LYS A 113 30.65 -13.93 27.45
N GLY A 114 30.01 -13.63 26.33
CA GLY A 114 30.21 -12.38 25.60
C GLY A 114 29.83 -11.15 26.41
N ASN A 115 28.71 -11.18 27.14
CA ASN A 115 28.29 -10.07 28.00
C ASN A 115 29.26 -9.80 29.17
N VAL A 116 29.85 -10.85 29.74
CA VAL A 116 30.88 -10.71 30.80
C VAL A 116 32.15 -10.07 30.22
N GLN A 117 32.61 -10.54 29.05
CA GLN A 117 33.80 -9.98 28.40
C GLN A 117 33.63 -8.50 28.01
N MET A 118 32.46 -8.12 27.49
CA MET A 118 32.16 -6.73 27.15
C MET A 118 32.14 -5.83 28.39
N LYS A 119 31.61 -6.29 29.53
CA LYS A 119 31.66 -5.54 30.80
C LYS A 119 33.08 -5.38 31.32
N ASP A 120 33.89 -6.44 31.23
CA ASP A 120 35.29 -6.38 31.64
C ASP A 120 36.10 -5.43 30.75
N GLU A 121 35.81 -5.39 29.44
CA GLU A 121 36.43 -4.45 28.50
C GLU A 121 35.96 -3.00 28.69
N GLU A 122 34.68 -2.80 28.98
CA GLU A 122 34.11 -1.49 29.29
C GLU A 122 34.67 -0.93 30.60
N GLU A 123 34.81 -1.77 31.64
CA GLU A 123 35.50 -1.39 32.88
C GLU A 123 36.98 -1.10 32.68
N LYS A 124 37.68 -1.86 31.82
CA LYS A 124 39.08 -1.58 31.49
C LYS A 124 39.22 -0.25 30.73
N ARG A 125 38.30 0.05 29.80
CA ARG A 125 38.25 1.33 29.09
C ARG A 125 37.97 2.49 30.05
N ALA A 126 37.01 2.34 30.97
CA ALA A 126 36.68 3.35 31.98
C ALA A 126 37.80 3.58 33.02
N LYS A 127 38.59 2.54 33.33
CA LYS A 127 39.78 2.66 34.19
C LYS A 127 40.96 3.30 33.44
N SER A 128 41.14 3.04 32.15
CA SER A 128 42.17 3.70 31.34
C SER A 128 41.86 5.16 31.01
N SER A 129 40.58 5.59 31.04
CA SER A 129 40.19 6.98 30.78
C SER A 129 40.26 7.91 32.01
N ASN A 130 40.68 7.41 33.17
CA ASN A 130 40.85 8.19 34.41
C ASN A 130 42.31 8.53 34.73
N LEU A 131 43.23 8.33 33.77
CA LEU A 131 44.67 8.53 33.96
C LEU A 131 45.28 9.68 33.14
N ASP A 132 44.46 10.48 32.45
CA ASP A 132 44.90 11.69 31.76
C ASP A 132 43.97 12.89 32.07
N GLU A 133 44.11 13.45 33.26
CA GLU A 133 43.74 14.85 33.54
C GLU A 133 44.98 15.61 34.05
N ASN A 134 45.98 15.77 33.18
CA ASN A 134 46.86 16.95 33.20
C ASN A 134 47.72 17.04 31.93
N ALA A 135 47.17 17.61 30.86
CA ALA A 135 47.89 18.51 29.94
C ALA A 135 47.03 18.86 28.71
N THR A 136 46.71 20.15 28.62
CA THR A 136 46.80 20.95 27.39
C THR A 136 45.73 20.74 26.30
N THR A 137 44.80 21.69 26.27
CA THR A 137 44.11 22.20 25.08
C THR A 137 45.06 22.43 23.90
N ASP A 138 44.81 21.82 22.74
CA ASP A 138 44.61 22.56 21.48
C ASP A 138 44.17 21.68 20.30
N ASN A 139 43.44 22.32 19.39
CA ASN A 139 42.81 21.79 18.18
C ASN A 139 43.69 20.87 17.31
N ASN A 140 43.13 19.74 16.82
CA ASN A 140 43.25 19.40 15.40
C ASN A 140 42.27 18.31 14.92
N PHE A 141 41.49 18.69 13.91
CA PHE A 141 40.80 17.80 12.99
C PHE A 141 41.84 17.10 12.10
N SER A 142 41.85 15.77 12.09
CA SER A 142 42.35 15.01 10.93
C SER A 142 41.66 13.66 10.85
N GLU A 143 40.84 13.49 9.81
CA GLU A 143 40.45 12.19 9.28
C GLU A 143 41.69 11.31 9.07
N THR A 144 41.68 10.11 9.65
CA THR A 144 42.47 8.99 9.15
C THR A 144 41.61 7.73 9.10
N ASN A 145 41.26 7.37 7.87
CA ASN A 145 40.84 6.04 7.48
C ASN A 145 41.82 5.01 8.04
N SER A 146 41.33 4.10 8.87
CA SER A 146 42.01 2.84 9.17
C SER A 146 41.09 1.69 8.79
N ASP A 147 41.37 1.21 7.58
CA ASP A 147 41.05 -0.08 7.01
C ASP A 147 41.34 -1.19 8.04
N SER A 148 40.29 -1.61 8.74
CA SER A 148 40.29 -2.81 9.57
C SER A 148 39.07 -3.63 9.17
N GLY A 149 39.36 -4.84 8.69
CA GLY A 149 38.46 -5.73 7.98
C GLY A 149 37.03 -5.69 8.48
N ASN A 150 36.13 -5.33 7.57
CA ASN A 150 34.69 -5.40 7.73
C ASN A 150 34.27 -6.87 7.94
N ILE A 151 34.45 -7.38 9.15
CA ILE A 151 33.68 -8.53 9.63
C ILE A 151 32.29 -7.96 9.81
N ASP A 152 31.44 -8.20 8.84
CA ASP A 152 30.05 -7.78 8.84
C ASP A 152 29.35 -8.45 10.03
N ILE A 153 29.36 -7.82 11.21
CA ILE A 153 28.70 -8.32 12.44
C ILE A 153 27.19 -8.45 12.21
N LYS A 154 26.66 -7.81 11.15
CA LYS A 154 25.31 -7.99 10.63
C LYS A 154 25.03 -9.40 10.07
N ALA A 155 26.06 -10.15 9.69
CA ALA A 155 25.93 -11.50 9.16
C ALA A 155 25.92 -12.59 10.25
N LEU A 156 26.34 -12.28 11.49
CA LEU A 156 26.40 -13.26 12.59
C LEU A 156 25.35 -13.06 13.69
N ASP A 157 24.60 -11.96 13.70
CA ASP A 157 23.47 -11.79 14.61
C ASP A 157 22.11 -11.80 13.87
N PRO A 158 21.35 -12.91 13.93
CA PRO A 158 20.00 -12.98 13.35
C PRO A 158 18.96 -12.05 14.02
N PHE A 159 19.39 -11.18 14.95
CA PHE A 159 18.57 -10.21 15.71
C PHE A 159 19.00 -8.76 15.48
N ALA A 160 20.02 -8.52 14.65
CA ALA A 160 20.37 -7.17 14.21
C ALA A 160 19.30 -6.64 13.25
N LEU A 161 18.21 -6.09 13.79
CA LEU A 161 17.30 -5.25 13.01
C LEU A 161 18.08 -4.01 12.56
N PRO A 162 17.95 -3.55 11.31
CA PRO A 162 18.52 -2.28 10.91
C PRO A 162 17.82 -1.19 11.71
N PHE A 163 18.49 -0.66 12.74
CA PHE A 163 18.04 0.55 13.41
C PHE A 163 17.97 1.64 12.34
N ARG A 164 16.75 2.00 11.95
CA ARG A 164 16.50 3.18 11.12
C ARG A 164 16.95 4.37 11.96
N SER A 165 18.05 5.03 11.56
CA SER A 165 18.50 6.24 12.25
C SER A 165 17.31 7.20 12.31
N LYS A 166 17.01 7.70 13.52
CA LYS A 166 16.00 8.74 13.70
C LYS A 166 16.48 9.95 12.91
N ILE A 167 15.88 10.15 11.74
CA ILE A 167 16.01 11.40 10.98
C ILE A 167 15.57 12.53 11.91
N GLY A 168 16.44 13.53 12.00
CA GLY A 168 16.52 14.57 13.01
C GLY A 168 15.20 15.17 13.50
N GLY A 169 15.03 15.14 14.82
CA GLY A 169 14.16 16.06 15.53
C GLY A 169 14.95 17.30 15.95
N ARG A 170 14.52 18.47 15.44
CA ARG A 170 14.63 19.82 16.02
C ARG A 170 15.84 20.13 16.91
N SER A 171 16.72 20.99 16.42
CA SER A 171 17.39 22.01 17.25
C SER A 171 16.78 23.37 16.94
N GLY A 172 16.41 24.10 18.00
CA GLY A 172 15.98 25.50 17.94
C GLY A 172 17.15 26.46 17.83
#